data_AF-A0A8E6B581-F1
#
_entry.id   AF-A0A8E6B581-F1
#
_cell.length_a   1.000
_cell.length_b   1.000
_cell.length_c   1.000
_cell.angle_alpha   90.00
_cell.angle_beta   90.00
_cell.angle_gamma   90.00
#
_symmetry.space_group_name_H-M   'P 1'
#
loop_
_entity.id
_entity.type
_entity.pdbx_description
1 polymer ?
#
loop_
_entity_poly.entity_id
_entity_poly.type
_entity_poly.pdbx_seq_one_letter_code
_entity_poly.pdbx_strand_id
1 'polypeptide(L)'
;MDLDFLKFHGSAMKIAEAELSASFFEDEKQVLGKKMYEEYVASGAPKDLKKWLRIKLKSVFQYVDSPPKWVENGLDPLWPFLDGFPMIFIKQFELPDNEFCAQSLSAGTILYVFGARRKTSHGFEMIYRVVEQDTGF
;
A
#
# COMPACT_ATOMS: atom_id res chain seq x y z
N MET A 1 16.79 -2.64 -18.22
CA MET A 1 15.58 -1.97 -17.68
C MET A 1 15.54 -0.59 -18.30
N ASP A 2 14.38 -0.17 -18.82
CA ASP A 2 14.22 1.09 -19.55
C ASP A 2 14.39 2.30 -18.60
N LEU A 3 15.17 3.30 -19.01
CA LEU A 3 15.43 4.52 -18.25
C LEU A 3 14.15 5.33 -18.01
N ASP A 4 13.21 5.30 -18.96
CA ASP A 4 11.96 6.04 -18.86
C ASP A 4 11.02 5.38 -17.84
N PHE A 5 10.98 4.05 -17.83
CA PHE A 5 10.29 3.29 -16.78
C PHE A 5 10.86 3.58 -15.39
N LEU A 6 12.20 3.59 -15.24
CA LEU A 6 12.84 3.87 -13.94
C LEU A 6 12.46 5.26 -13.40
N LYS A 7 12.45 6.28 -14.25
CA LYS A 7 12.05 7.65 -13.88
C LYS A 7 10.57 7.72 -13.51
N PHE A 8 9.72 7.05 -14.28
CA PHE A 8 8.30 6.94 -14.00
C PHE A 8 8.06 6.28 -12.64
N HIS A 9 8.66 5.11 -12.43
CA HIS A 9 8.50 4.32 -11.21
C HIS A 9 8.99 5.08 -9.97
N GLY A 10 10.17 5.70 -10.04
CA GLY A 10 10.69 6.52 -8.94
C GLY A 10 9.82 7.75 -8.64
N SER A 11 9.14 8.31 -9.64
CA SER A 11 8.16 9.39 -9.43
C SER A 11 6.88 8.87 -8.78
N ALA A 12 6.42 7.69 -9.16
CA ALA A 12 5.24 7.05 -8.58
C ALA A 12 5.45 6.70 -7.10
N MET A 13 6.60 6.11 -6.75
CA MET A 13 6.97 5.79 -5.37
C MET A 13 6.95 7.03 -4.48
N LYS A 14 7.66 8.09 -4.88
CA LYS A 14 7.71 9.35 -4.12
C LYS A 14 6.33 9.96 -3.86
N ILE A 15 5.44 9.92 -4.83
CA ILE A 15 4.07 10.44 -4.67
C ILE A 15 3.25 9.53 -3.75
N ALA A 16 3.36 8.21 -3.90
CA ALA A 16 2.65 7.28 -3.03
C ALA A 16 3.03 7.44 -1.55
N GLU A 17 4.34 7.54 -1.28
CA GLU A 17 4.88 7.69 0.08
C GLU A 17 4.49 9.04 0.67
N ALA A 18 4.76 10.14 -0.05
CA ALA A 18 4.60 11.48 0.48
C ALA A 18 3.14 11.98 0.52
N GLU A 19 2.27 11.50 -0.39
CA GLU A 19 0.91 12.04 -0.53
C GLU A 19 -0.20 11.05 -0.14
N LEU A 20 0.07 9.74 -0.11
CA LEU A 20 -0.96 8.72 0.08
C LEU A 20 -0.68 7.76 1.24
N SER A 21 0.42 7.93 1.97
CA SER A 21 0.84 7.02 3.03
C SER A 21 0.89 5.57 2.54
N ALA A 22 1.39 5.39 1.31
CA ALA A 22 1.44 4.11 0.61
C ALA A 22 2.82 3.85 0.03
N SER A 23 3.13 2.60 -0.29
CA SER A 23 4.40 2.25 -0.91
C SER A 23 4.24 1.15 -1.95
N PHE A 24 5.28 1.01 -2.77
CA PHE A 24 5.43 -0.08 -3.73
C PHE A 24 6.35 -1.19 -3.19
N PHE A 25 6.68 -1.19 -1.89
CA PHE A 25 7.70 -2.06 -1.32
C PHE A 25 7.43 -3.55 -1.62
N GLU A 26 6.18 -3.98 -1.54
CA GLU A 26 5.78 -5.36 -1.84
C GLU A 26 5.42 -5.63 -3.31
N ASP A 27 5.53 -4.65 -4.20
CA ASP A 27 5.42 -4.88 -5.65
C ASP A 27 6.75 -5.45 -6.21
N GLU A 28 7.23 -6.55 -5.64
CA GLU A 28 8.58 -7.10 -5.90
C GLU A 28 8.85 -7.37 -7.39
N LYS A 29 7.82 -7.80 -8.12
CA LYS A 29 7.90 -8.08 -9.57
C LYS A 29 7.56 -6.88 -10.45
N GLN A 30 7.29 -5.72 -9.81
CA GLN A 30 6.89 -4.46 -10.44
C GLN A 30 5.65 -4.63 -11.32
N VAL A 31 4.68 -5.45 -10.89
CA VAL A 31 3.47 -5.77 -11.65
C VAL A 31 2.61 -4.53 -11.78
N LEU A 32 2.32 -3.86 -10.67
CA LEU A 32 1.56 -2.62 -10.69
C LEU A 32 2.36 -1.53 -11.40
N GLY A 33 3.66 -1.39 -11.07
CA GLY A 33 4.53 -0.40 -11.68
C GLY A 33 4.54 -0.46 -13.21
N LYS A 34 4.75 -1.66 -13.79
CA LYS A 34 4.74 -1.87 -15.24
C LYS A 34 3.37 -1.62 -15.85
N LYS A 35 2.30 -2.15 -15.24
CA LYS A 35 0.93 -1.92 -15.73
C LYS A 35 0.59 -0.43 -15.78
N MET A 36 0.96 0.33 -14.74
CA MET A 36 0.74 1.78 -14.72
C MET A 36 1.56 2.50 -15.79
N TYR A 37 2.79 2.07 -16.04
CA TYR A 37 3.62 2.66 -17.11
C TYR A 37 3.04 2.36 -18.50
N GLU A 38 2.58 1.13 -18.75
CA GLU A 38 1.92 0.75 -19.99
C GLU A 38 0.65 1.59 -20.23
N GLU A 39 -0.19 1.77 -19.20
CA GLU A 39 -1.37 2.63 -19.27
C GLU A 39 -1.01 4.10 -19.54
N TYR A 40 0.07 4.60 -18.91
CA TYR A 40 0.57 5.95 -19.13
C TYR A 40 0.99 6.16 -20.59
N VAL A 41 1.78 5.24 -21.15
CA VAL A 41 2.20 5.27 -22.57
C VAL A 41 1.00 5.15 -23.50
N ALA A 42 0.07 4.23 -23.22
CA ALA A 42 -1.15 4.05 -24.01
C ALA A 42 -2.06 5.29 -24.00
N SER A 43 -2.03 6.08 -22.92
CA SER A 43 -2.74 7.37 -22.84
C SER A 43 -2.05 8.53 -23.59
N GLY A 44 -1.01 8.24 -24.39
CA GLY A 44 -0.25 9.21 -25.15
C GLY A 44 0.83 9.94 -24.33
N ALA A 45 1.29 9.34 -23.22
CA ALA A 45 2.28 9.90 -22.31
C ALA A 45 2.03 11.38 -21.95
N PRO A 46 0.95 11.68 -21.20
CA PRO A 46 0.57 13.04 -20.85
C PRO A 46 1.72 13.86 -20.26
N LYS A 47 1.91 15.09 -20.75
CA LYS A 47 3.04 15.96 -20.35
C LYS A 47 3.16 16.17 -18.84
N ASP A 48 2.04 16.24 -18.13
CA ASP A 48 2.02 16.37 -16.67
C ASP A 48 1.94 15.00 -16.00
N LEU A 49 3.09 14.34 -15.95
CA LEU A 49 3.25 13.03 -15.32
C LEU A 49 2.80 13.04 -13.85
N LYS A 50 3.12 14.09 -13.08
CA LYS A 50 2.78 14.15 -11.65
C LYS A 50 1.27 14.18 -11.44
N LYS A 51 0.55 14.99 -12.23
CA LYS A 51 -0.91 15.03 -12.17
C LYS A 51 -1.53 13.69 -12.57
N TRP A 52 -1.01 13.06 -13.62
CA TRP A 52 -1.47 11.73 -14.04
C TRP A 52 -1.25 10.68 -12.95
N LEU A 53 -0.05 10.65 -12.35
CA LEU A 53 0.30 9.73 -11.26
C LEU A 53 -0.60 9.94 -10.05
N ARG A 54 -0.86 11.18 -9.61
CA ARG A 54 -1.76 11.44 -8.48
C ARG A 54 -3.15 10.86 -8.69
N ILE A 55 -3.70 11.01 -9.89
CA ILE A 55 -5.02 10.46 -10.23
C ILE A 55 -4.96 8.94 -10.21
N LYS A 56 -3.97 8.35 -10.87
CA LYS A 56 -3.84 6.89 -10.97
C LYS A 56 -3.58 6.25 -9.61
N LEU A 57 -2.66 6.78 -8.82
CA LEU A 57 -2.30 6.28 -7.50
C LEU A 57 -3.49 6.31 -6.53
N LYS A 58 -4.29 7.39 -6.53
CA LYS A 58 -5.53 7.46 -5.72
C LYS A 58 -6.57 6.40 -6.11
N SER A 59 -6.57 5.95 -7.36
CA SER A 59 -7.48 4.89 -7.81
C SER A 59 -7.03 3.48 -7.41
N VAL A 60 -5.74 3.28 -7.10
CA VAL A 60 -5.19 1.95 -6.78
C VAL A 60 -4.95 1.77 -5.28
N PHE A 61 -4.42 2.79 -4.60
CA PHE A 61 -4.23 2.77 -3.14
C PHE A 61 -5.51 3.27 -2.46
N GLN A 62 -6.41 2.33 -2.17
CA GLN A 62 -7.74 2.63 -1.65
C GLN A 62 -7.83 2.34 -0.15
N TYR A 63 -8.73 3.07 0.51
CA TYR A 63 -9.07 2.87 1.92
C TYR A 63 -10.59 2.95 2.10
N VAL A 64 -11.10 2.32 3.16
CA VAL A 64 -12.55 2.25 3.44
C VAL A 64 -13.10 3.57 3.98
N ASP A 65 -12.40 4.20 4.92
CA ASP A 65 -12.88 5.41 5.62
C ASP A 65 -11.82 6.51 5.58
N SER A 66 -10.67 6.27 6.21
CA SER A 66 -9.53 7.19 6.24
C SER A 66 -8.23 6.47 5.85
N PRO A 67 -7.21 7.19 5.33
CA PRO A 67 -5.92 6.60 5.02
C PRO A 67 -5.18 6.16 6.29
N PRO A 68 -4.26 5.18 6.20
CA PRO A 68 -3.44 4.78 7.33
C PRO A 68 -2.51 5.92 7.77
N LYS A 69 -2.31 6.05 9.08
CA LYS A 69 -1.34 6.91 9.72
C LYS A 69 -0.24 6.04 10.30
N TRP A 70 0.85 5.92 9.57
CA TRP A 70 2.04 5.18 9.99
C TRP A 70 2.71 5.88 11.18
N VAL A 71 3.28 5.11 12.09
CA VAL A 71 4.14 5.67 13.14
C VAL A 71 5.41 6.19 12.46
N GLU A 72 5.70 7.49 12.62
CA GLU A 72 6.82 8.18 11.97
C GLU A 72 8.15 7.84 12.65
N ASN A 73 8.61 6.59 12.51
CA ASN A 73 9.91 6.13 13.01
C ASN A 73 10.95 5.96 11.88
N GLY A 74 10.83 6.73 10.80
CA GLY A 74 11.74 6.67 9.65
C GLY A 74 11.63 5.40 8.81
N LEU A 75 10.56 4.62 8.98
CA LEU A 75 10.25 3.44 8.18
C LEU A 75 9.26 3.82 7.08
N ASP A 76 9.47 3.28 5.88
CA ASP A 76 8.54 3.44 4.77
C ASP A 76 7.21 2.76 5.10
N PRO A 77 6.07 3.34 4.67
CA PRO A 77 4.77 2.66 4.70
C PRO A 77 4.89 1.23 4.19
N LEU A 78 4.33 0.24 4.89
CA LEU A 78 4.32 -1.13 4.40
C LEU A 78 2.91 -1.46 3.87
N TRP A 79 2.60 -1.04 2.64
CA TRP A 79 1.29 -1.29 2.06
C TRP A 79 1.23 -2.71 1.46
N PRO A 80 0.38 -3.63 1.97
CA PRO A 80 0.36 -5.01 1.49
C PRO A 80 -0.15 -5.18 0.07
N PHE A 81 0.41 -6.12 -0.66
CA PHE A 81 -0.05 -6.52 -2.00
C PHE A 81 -0.64 -7.94 -2.01
N LEU A 82 -1.58 -8.18 -2.93
CA LEU A 82 -2.10 -9.49 -3.31
C LEU A 82 -2.09 -9.57 -4.85
N ASP A 83 -1.45 -10.62 -5.40
CA ASP A 83 -1.39 -10.89 -6.83
C ASP A 83 -0.93 -9.68 -7.69
N GLY A 84 -0.01 -8.88 -7.16
CA GLY A 84 0.56 -7.70 -7.82
C GLY A 84 -0.31 -6.44 -7.74
N PHE A 85 -1.35 -6.44 -6.90
CA PHE A 85 -2.19 -5.26 -6.63
C PHE A 85 -2.23 -4.90 -5.15
N PRO A 86 -2.26 -3.60 -4.80
CA PRO A 86 -2.34 -3.17 -3.42
C PRO A 86 -3.68 -3.59 -2.82
N MET A 87 -3.63 -4.07 -1.58
CA MET A 87 -4.81 -4.38 -0.80
C MET A 87 -5.50 -3.08 -0.34
N ILE A 88 -6.78 -3.16 0.01
CA ILE A 88 -7.54 -2.00 0.50
C ILE A 88 -7.28 -1.85 1.99
N PHE A 89 -6.89 -0.66 2.44
CA PHE A 89 -6.78 -0.36 3.87
C PHE A 89 -8.18 -0.28 4.51
N ILE A 90 -8.38 -0.99 5.62
CA ILE A 90 -9.68 -1.08 6.28
C ILE A 90 -9.69 -0.21 7.54
N LYS A 91 -8.74 -0.45 8.45
CA LYS A 91 -8.68 0.22 9.74
C LYS A 91 -7.32 0.01 10.38
N GLN A 92 -6.92 0.94 11.25
CA GLN A 92 -5.85 0.73 12.21
C GLN A 92 -6.36 0.85 13.64
N PHE A 93 -5.70 0.17 14.58
CA PHE A 93 -5.97 0.29 16.01
C PHE A 93 -4.73 -0.09 16.82
N GLU A 94 -4.62 0.48 18.01
CA GLU A 94 -3.57 0.18 18.97
C GLU A 94 -3.95 -1.06 19.78
N LEU A 95 -3.00 -1.96 19.97
CA LEU A 95 -3.15 -3.06 20.90
C LEU A 95 -2.90 -2.56 22.33
N PRO A 96 -3.85 -2.76 23.25
CA PRO A 96 -3.69 -2.30 24.62
C PRO A 96 -2.52 -3.01 25.29
N ASP A 97 -1.78 -2.27 26.11
CA ASP A 97 -0.78 -2.85 27.01
C ASP A 97 -1.47 -3.48 28.23
N ASN A 98 -1.83 -4.75 28.10
CA ASN A 98 -2.39 -5.56 29.17
C ASN A 98 -1.75 -6.95 29.19
N GLU A 99 -1.94 -7.67 30.30
CA GLU A 99 -1.28 -8.95 30.54
C GLU A 99 -1.48 -9.97 29.39
N PHE A 100 -2.68 -10.03 28.80
CA PHE A 100 -2.96 -10.92 27.68
C PHE A 100 -2.23 -10.52 26.41
N CYS A 101 -2.21 -9.22 26.08
CA CYS A 101 -1.48 -8.73 24.93
C CYS A 101 0.02 -8.90 25.13
N ALA A 102 0.57 -8.60 26.30
CA ALA A 102 1.99 -8.76 26.58
C ALA A 102 2.49 -10.22 26.49
N GLN A 103 1.61 -11.19 26.81
CA GLN A 103 1.97 -12.61 26.76
C GLN A 103 1.76 -13.26 25.39
N SER A 104 0.78 -12.79 24.61
CA SER A 104 0.31 -13.50 23.40
C SER A 104 0.37 -12.67 22.11
N LEU A 105 0.59 -11.37 22.20
CA LEU A 105 0.64 -10.41 21.10
C LEU A 105 1.79 -9.41 21.32
N SER A 106 1.97 -8.47 20.40
CA SER A 106 2.87 -7.34 20.60
C SER A 106 2.09 -6.19 21.26
N ALA A 107 2.12 -6.14 22.60
CA ALA A 107 1.50 -5.07 23.37
C ALA A 107 2.05 -3.69 22.99
N GLY A 108 1.19 -2.66 22.99
CA GLY A 108 1.58 -1.29 22.65
C GLY A 108 1.84 -1.05 21.16
N THR A 109 1.61 -2.03 20.29
CA THR A 109 1.81 -1.85 18.84
C THR A 109 0.58 -1.32 18.13
N ILE A 110 0.78 -0.71 16.95
CA ILE A 110 -0.31 -0.37 16.05
C ILE A 110 -0.46 -1.47 15.00
N LEU A 111 -1.68 -1.99 14.89
CA LEU A 111 -2.06 -2.92 13.83
C LEU A 111 -2.77 -2.18 12.70
N TYR A 112 -2.38 -2.48 11.47
CA TYR A 112 -3.00 -1.98 10.24
C TYR A 112 -3.62 -3.15 9.49
N VAL A 113 -4.94 -3.12 9.31
CA VAL A 113 -5.69 -4.19 8.66
C VAL A 113 -5.96 -3.83 7.21
N PHE A 114 -5.56 -4.72 6.31
CA PHE A 114 -5.79 -4.63 4.88
C PHE A 114 -6.63 -5.81 4.40
N GLY A 115 -7.46 -5.58 3.38
CA GLY A 115 -8.30 -6.61 2.78
C GLY A 115 -8.22 -6.63 1.26
N ALA A 116 -8.36 -7.82 0.67
CA ALA A 116 -8.55 -7.99 -0.76
C ALA A 116 -9.50 -9.15 -1.03
N ARG A 117 -10.13 -9.13 -2.21
CA ARG A 117 -11.00 -10.22 -2.68
C ARG A 117 -10.24 -11.08 -3.67
N ARG A 118 -10.21 -12.38 -3.41
CA ARG A 118 -9.75 -13.38 -4.36
C ARG A 118 -10.94 -14.11 -4.95
N LYS A 119 -11.04 -14.15 -6.28
CA LYS A 119 -12.08 -14.91 -6.97
C LYS A 119 -11.79 -16.40 -6.86
N THR A 120 -12.80 -17.20 -6.57
CA THR A 120 -12.71 -18.66 -6.46
C THR A 120 -13.78 -19.33 -7.33
N SER A 121 -13.75 -20.66 -7.44
CA SER A 121 -14.79 -21.43 -8.13
C SER A 121 -16.18 -21.29 -7.52
N HIS A 122 -16.27 -20.90 -6.25
CA HIS A 122 -17.52 -20.81 -5.47
C HIS A 122 -17.91 -19.38 -5.10
N GLY A 123 -17.24 -18.36 -5.66
CA GLY A 123 -17.54 -16.95 -5.40
C GLY A 123 -16.29 -16.14 -5.11
N PHE A 124 -16.24 -15.53 -3.94
CA PHE A 124 -15.12 -14.72 -3.49
C PHE A 124 -14.69 -15.11 -2.09
N GLU A 125 -13.37 -15.13 -1.89
CA GLU A 125 -12.75 -15.24 -0.58
C GLU A 125 -12.19 -13.87 -0.20
N MET A 126 -12.38 -13.47 1.05
CA MET A 126 -11.74 -12.28 1.62
C MET A 126 -10.39 -12.70 2.20
N ILE A 127 -9.32 -12.11 1.71
CA ILE A 127 -7.98 -12.25 2.27
C ILE A 127 -7.69 -11.00 3.10
N TYR A 128 -7.29 -11.21 4.35
CA TYR A 128 -6.84 -10.14 5.23
C TYR A 128 -5.35 -10.27 5.49
N ARG A 129 -4.67 -9.13 5.54
CA ARG A 129 -3.30 -9.03 6.04
C ARG A 129 -3.25 -7.97 7.13
N VAL A 130 -2.50 -8.28 8.18
CA VAL A 130 -2.23 -7.35 9.27
C VAL A 130 -0.76 -6.99 9.21
N VAL A 131 -0.48 -5.70 9.19
CA VAL A 131 0.87 -5.16 9.39
C VAL A 131 0.93 -4.67 10.82
N GLU A 132 2.00 -5.03 11.51
CA GLU A 132 2.28 -4.59 12.87
C GLU A 132 3.41 -3.56 12.83
N GLN A 133 3.27 -2.49 13.63
CA GLN A 133 4.33 -1.53 13.83
C GLN A 133 4.48 -1.23 15.32
N ASP A 134 5.69 -1.45 15.82
CA ASP A 134 6.07 -1.05 17.17
C ASP A 134 6.09 0.48 17.27
N THR A 135 5.46 1.02 18.32
CA THR A 135 5.47 2.46 18.59
C THR A 135 6.78 2.91 19.21
N GLY A 136 7.60 1.99 19.71
CA GLY A 136 8.86 2.27 20.40
C GLY A 136 8.60 2.88 21.79
N PHE A 137 8.93 2.12 22.83
CA PHE A 137 9.20 2.64 24.17
C PHE A 137 10.70 2.50 24.47
#